data_AF-A0A1X7VHS3-F1
#
_entry.id   AF-A0A1X7VHS3-F1
#
_cell.length_a   1.000
_cell.length_b   1.000
_cell.length_c   1.000
_cell.angle_alpha   90.00
_cell.angle_beta   90.00
_cell.angle_gamma   90.00
#
_symmetry.space_group_name_H-M   'P 1'
#
loop_
_entity.id
_entity.type
_entity.pdbx_description
1 polymer ?
#
loop_
_entity_poly.entity_id
_entity_poly.type
_entity_poly.pdbx_seq_one_letter_code
_entity_poly.pdbx_strand_id
1 'polypeptide(L)'
;MLETSNDQDLEGFSAYTIRNLDSKIATGSDISQYKLMNVKEVPIDNRQEHLDLLCFPTLFPTGQYGEHHPRQSYPAQTLSFSEYIKSRILNKNPQFRRNHSYCLHYYGLKIKKALRIGIYNLLKTSRGNVGKTVAEILE
;
A
#
# COMPACT_ATOMS: atom_id res chain seq x y z
N MET A 1 -35.77 -4.60 9.74
CA MET A 1 -35.52 -4.38 11.17
C MET A 1 -34.26 -3.54 11.24
N LEU A 2 -34.33 -2.28 11.68
CA LEU A 2 -33.14 -1.47 11.91
C LEU A 2 -32.56 -1.90 13.25
N GLU A 3 -31.32 -2.37 13.27
CA GLU A 3 -30.62 -2.61 14.53
C GLU A 3 -30.41 -1.26 15.22
N THR A 4 -30.86 -1.17 16.46
CA THR A 4 -30.67 0.02 17.29
C THR A 4 -29.24 0.05 17.78
N SER A 5 -28.53 1.15 17.54
CA SER A 5 -27.16 1.34 18.01
C SER A 5 -27.08 1.22 19.54
N ASN A 6 -26.07 0.51 20.04
CA ASN A 6 -25.82 0.40 21.48
C ASN A 6 -25.08 1.65 21.99
N ASP A 7 -25.13 1.89 23.30
CA ASP A 7 -24.45 3.04 23.93
C ASP A 7 -22.93 3.06 23.66
N GLN A 8 -22.32 1.88 23.47
CA GLN A 8 -20.91 1.74 23.07
C GLN A 8 -20.64 2.25 21.64
N ASP A 9 -21.57 2.05 20.72
CA ASP A 9 -21.45 2.56 19.35
C ASP A 9 -21.55 4.09 19.37
N LEU A 10 -22.47 4.62 20.18
CA LEU A 10 -22.67 6.07 20.36
C LEU A 10 -21.41 6.76 20.91
N GLU A 11 -20.73 6.12 21.86
CA GLU A 11 -19.48 6.62 22.46
C GLU A 11 -18.33 6.65 21.43
N GLY A 12 -18.23 5.63 20.58
CA GLY A 12 -17.24 5.58 19.48
C GLY A 12 -17.47 6.65 18.40
N PHE A 13 -18.73 6.94 18.05
CA PHE A 13 -19.07 8.01 17.09
C PHE A 13 -18.93 9.42 17.64
N SER A 14 -18.95 9.54 18.97
CA SER A 14 -18.80 10.82 19.64
C SER A 14 -17.49 11.51 19.21
N ALA A 15 -16.39 10.77 19.04
CA ALA A 15 -15.08 11.31 18.65
C ALA A 15 -15.05 11.95 17.24
N TYR A 16 -16.00 11.61 16.37
CA TYR A 16 -16.09 12.10 15.00
C TYR A 16 -17.17 13.18 14.81
N THR A 17 -17.86 13.56 15.88
CA THR A 17 -18.90 14.59 15.83
C THR A 17 -18.26 15.98 15.99
N ILE A 18 -18.68 16.97 15.21
CA ILE A 18 -18.23 18.36 15.37
C ILE A 18 -18.72 18.88 16.73
N ARG A 19 -17.80 19.37 17.57
CA ARG A 19 -18.12 19.79 18.94
C ARG A 19 -17.74 21.24 19.20
N ASN A 20 -18.44 21.82 20.18
CA ASN A 20 -18.08 23.10 20.77
C ASN A 20 -16.84 22.92 21.66
N LEU A 21 -15.90 23.86 21.57
CA LEU A 21 -14.62 23.87 22.30
C LEU A 21 -14.81 23.78 23.82
N ASP A 22 -15.92 24.31 24.34
CA ASP A 22 -16.19 24.40 25.79
C ASP A 22 -16.80 23.11 26.38
N SER A 23 -17.05 22.09 25.55
CA SER A 23 -17.67 20.84 26.01
C SER A 23 -16.70 19.99 26.85
N LYS A 24 -16.98 19.88 28.16
CA LYS A 24 -16.23 19.04 29.09
C LYS A 24 -16.75 17.61 29.08
N ILE A 25 -16.38 16.83 28.06
CA ILE A 25 -16.58 15.37 28.06
C ILE A 25 -15.25 14.72 28.45
N ALA A 26 -15.31 13.62 29.20
CA ALA A 26 -14.15 12.81 29.53
C ALA A 26 -13.67 12.06 28.28
N THR A 27 -13.11 12.77 27.31
CA THR A 27 -12.26 12.17 26.29
C THR A 27 -11.07 11.61 27.08
N GLY A 28 -10.87 10.28 27.09
CA GLY A 28 -9.64 9.71 27.63
C GLY A 28 -8.43 10.43 27.02
N SER A 29 -7.23 10.34 27.62
CA SER A 29 -6.07 11.14 27.17
C SER A 29 -5.97 11.17 25.64
N ASP A 30 -5.93 12.34 25.01
CA ASP A 30 -5.92 12.46 23.54
C ASP A 30 -4.84 11.56 22.92
N ILE A 31 -3.71 11.42 23.64
CA ILE A 31 -2.58 10.55 23.32
C ILE A 31 -2.99 9.08 23.15
N SER A 32 -3.92 8.58 23.96
CA SER A 32 -4.41 7.20 23.89
C SER A 32 -5.26 6.94 22.65
N GLN A 33 -6.00 7.93 22.16
CA GLN A 33 -6.78 7.83 20.91
C GLN A 33 -5.88 7.80 19.67
N TYR A 34 -4.75 8.51 19.70
CA TYR A 34 -3.76 8.52 18.62
C TYR A 34 -2.64 7.48 18.80
N LYS A 35 -2.69 6.66 19.85
CA LYS A 35 -1.66 5.67 20.11
C LYS A 35 -1.76 4.55 19.08
N LEU A 36 -0.93 4.64 18.04
CA LEU A 36 -0.73 3.54 17.11
C LEU A 36 -0.39 2.27 17.89
N MET A 37 -1.02 1.16 17.50
CA MET A 37 -0.70 -0.14 18.09
C MET A 37 0.79 -0.40 17.91
N ASN A 38 1.49 -0.63 19.02
CA ASN A 38 2.91 -0.89 19.00
C ASN A 38 3.12 -2.35 18.56
N VAL A 39 3.36 -2.56 17.27
CA VAL A 39 3.61 -3.89 16.70
C VAL A 39 5.06 -4.26 16.96
N LYS A 40 5.31 -5.21 17.87
CA LYS A 40 6.64 -5.73 18.22
C LYS A 40 7.04 -6.91 17.32
N GLU A 41 6.83 -6.78 16.01
CA GLU A 41 7.19 -7.82 15.05
C GLU A 41 8.46 -7.44 14.29
N VAL A 42 9.12 -8.44 13.72
CA VAL A 42 10.30 -8.23 12.88
C VAL A 42 9.88 -7.41 11.66
N PRO A 43 10.58 -6.32 11.33
CA PRO A 43 10.28 -5.54 10.13
C PRO A 43 10.30 -6.43 8.88
N ILE A 44 9.27 -6.29 8.05
CA ILE A 44 9.20 -7.02 6.78
C ILE A 44 10.27 -6.46 5.83
N ASP A 45 11.01 -7.35 5.17
CA ASP A 45 11.97 -6.95 4.15
C ASP A 45 11.24 -6.42 2.90
N ASN A 46 11.54 -5.17 2.54
CA ASN A 46 10.98 -4.52 1.35
C ASN A 46 11.46 -5.15 0.03
N ARG A 47 12.45 -6.04 0.06
CA ARG A 47 12.98 -6.76 -1.10
C ARG A 47 12.26 -8.06 -1.39
N GLN A 48 11.35 -8.47 -0.50
CA GLN A 48 10.63 -9.72 -0.65
C GLN A 48 9.72 -9.70 -1.88
N GLU A 49 9.74 -10.77 -2.67
CA GLU A 49 9.02 -10.85 -3.94
C GLU A 49 7.50 -10.77 -3.78
N HIS A 50 6.96 -11.32 -2.69
CA HIS A 50 5.51 -11.33 -2.44
C HIS A 50 5.11 -10.37 -1.32
N LEU A 51 5.73 -9.18 -1.29
CA LEU A 51 5.45 -8.14 -0.29
C LEU A 51 3.99 -7.68 -0.31
N ASP A 52 3.35 -7.69 -1.49
CA ASP A 52 1.94 -7.36 -1.66
C ASP A 52 1.01 -8.35 -0.93
N LEU A 53 1.35 -9.64 -0.93
CA LEU A 53 0.58 -10.68 -0.24
C LEU A 53 0.70 -10.54 1.28
N LEU A 54 1.89 -10.18 1.78
CA LEU A 54 2.15 -10.03 3.21
C LEU A 54 1.54 -8.75 3.79
N CYS A 55 1.67 -7.62 3.08
CA CYS A 55 1.20 -6.33 3.55
C CYS A 55 -0.32 -6.17 3.46
N PHE A 56 -0.99 -6.94 2.60
CA PHE A 56 -2.42 -6.77 2.32
C PHE A 56 -3.23 -8.08 2.46
N PRO A 57 -3.27 -8.68 3.66
CA PRO A 57 -4.01 -9.93 3.90
C PRO A 57 -5.51 -9.80 3.64
N THR A 58 -6.08 -8.60 3.81
CA THR A 58 -7.50 -8.32 3.49
C THR A 58 -7.80 -8.38 2.00
N LEU A 59 -6.82 -8.11 1.15
CA LEU A 59 -6.94 -8.15 -0.30
C LEU A 59 -6.54 -9.51 -0.88
N PHE A 60 -5.67 -10.22 -0.17
CA PHE A 60 -5.15 -11.53 -0.55
C PHE A 60 -5.30 -12.53 0.61
N PRO A 61 -6.53 -12.93 0.96
CA PRO A 61 -6.76 -13.80 2.12
C PRO A 61 -6.12 -15.19 1.97
N THR A 62 -5.95 -15.66 0.74
CA THR A 62 -5.29 -16.93 0.43
C THR A 62 -3.77 -16.82 0.30
N GLY A 63 -3.20 -15.62 0.31
CA GLY A 63 -1.77 -15.41 0.05
C GLY A 63 -1.32 -15.87 -1.34
N GLN A 64 -2.21 -15.87 -2.33
CA GLN A 64 -1.94 -16.30 -3.71
C GLN A 64 -2.29 -15.19 -4.71
N TYR A 65 -1.82 -15.35 -5.96
CA TYR A 65 -2.11 -14.43 -7.08
C TYR A 65 -1.61 -12.98 -6.90
N GLY A 66 -0.46 -12.84 -6.27
CA GLY A 66 0.27 -11.57 -6.14
C GLY A 66 0.79 -11.04 -7.48
N GLU A 67 1.61 -10.01 -7.41
CA GLU A 67 2.27 -9.38 -8.55
C GLU A 67 3.04 -10.41 -9.40
N HIS A 68 3.97 -11.12 -8.76
CA HIS A 68 4.91 -12.03 -9.40
C HIS A 68 4.41 -13.47 -9.53
N HIS A 69 3.13 -13.72 -9.24
CA HIS A 69 2.59 -15.07 -9.33
C HIS A 69 2.62 -15.57 -10.79
N PRO A 70 3.21 -16.76 -11.08
CA PRO A 70 3.27 -17.30 -12.42
C PRO A 70 1.86 -17.60 -12.94
N ARG A 71 1.46 -16.95 -14.03
CA ARG A 71 0.15 -17.16 -14.64
C ARG A 71 0.31 -18.20 -15.75
N GLN A 72 -0.18 -19.41 -15.50
CA GLN A 72 -0.24 -20.48 -16.49
C GLN A 72 -1.50 -20.30 -17.35
N SER A 73 -1.51 -19.34 -18.26
CA SER A 73 -2.51 -19.27 -19.34
C SER A 73 -1.82 -19.59 -20.67
N TYR A 74 -2.47 -20.36 -21.54
CA TYR A 74 -2.00 -20.58 -22.91
C TYR A 74 -2.80 -19.71 -23.88
N PRO A 75 -2.16 -18.93 -24.77
CA PRO A 75 -0.71 -18.70 -24.85
C PRO A 75 -0.21 -17.93 -23.61
N ALA A 76 1.06 -18.13 -23.24
CA ALA A 76 1.70 -17.56 -22.05
C ALA A 76 1.57 -16.04 -22.02
N GLN A 77 0.50 -15.54 -21.41
CA GLN A 77 0.26 -14.12 -21.28
C GLN A 77 1.01 -13.65 -20.03
N THR A 78 2.29 -13.33 -20.22
CA THR A 78 3.09 -12.63 -19.20
C THR A 78 2.54 -11.22 -19.09
N LEU A 79 1.59 -11.02 -18.17
CA LEU A 79 1.05 -9.71 -17.86
C LEU A 79 2.19 -8.81 -17.39
N SER A 80 2.42 -7.70 -18.08
CA SER A 80 3.41 -6.72 -17.65
C SER A 80 3.01 -6.14 -16.28
N PHE A 81 3.99 -5.76 -15.47
CA PHE A 81 3.73 -5.14 -14.16
C PHE A 81 2.74 -3.97 -14.24
N SER A 82 2.83 -3.13 -15.29
CA SER A 82 1.88 -2.03 -15.48
C SER A 82 0.47 -2.50 -15.79
N GLU A 83 0.33 -3.61 -16.50
CA GLU A 83 -0.97 -4.20 -16.83
C GLU A 83 -1.58 -4.89 -15.61
N TYR A 84 -0.74 -5.52 -14.78
CA TYR A 84 -1.14 -6.04 -13.47
C TYR A 84 -1.74 -4.94 -12.59
N ILE A 85 -1.01 -3.83 -12.39
CA ILE A 85 -1.50 -2.71 -11.58
C ILE A 85 -2.83 -2.16 -12.14
N LYS A 86 -2.89 -1.93 -13.46
CA LYS A 86 -4.11 -1.46 -14.12
C LYS A 86 -5.28 -2.42 -13.90
N SER A 87 -5.07 -3.73 -14.04
CA SER A 87 -6.12 -4.73 -13.82
C SER A 87 -6.68 -4.70 -12.40
N ARG A 88 -5.85 -4.36 -11.40
CA ARG A 88 -6.24 -4.26 -9.99
C ARG A 88 -6.95 -2.94 -9.70
N ILE A 89 -6.44 -1.82 -10.21
CA ILE A 89 -7.07 -0.50 -10.06
C ILE A 89 -8.37 -0.40 -10.84
N LEU A 90 -8.52 -1.14 -11.93
CA LEU A 90 -9.75 -1.18 -12.74
C LEU A 90 -10.60 -2.42 -12.47
N ASN A 91 -10.28 -3.17 -11.41
CA ASN A 91 -11.00 -4.39 -11.09
C ASN A 91 -12.47 -4.08 -10.78
N LYS A 92 -13.38 -4.96 -11.23
CA LYS A 92 -14.80 -4.88 -10.88
C LYS A 92 -14.99 -4.88 -9.36
N ASN A 93 -14.23 -5.70 -8.64
CA ASN A 93 -14.24 -5.73 -7.18
C ASN A 93 -13.73 -4.39 -6.62
N PRO A 94 -14.55 -3.62 -5.88
CA PRO A 94 -14.19 -2.31 -5.37
C PRO A 94 -13.09 -2.34 -4.30
N GLN A 95 -12.83 -3.47 -3.65
CA GLN A 95 -11.82 -3.59 -2.58
C GLN A 95 -10.43 -3.16 -3.06
N PHE A 96 -10.02 -3.57 -4.26
CA PHE A 96 -8.72 -3.19 -4.84
C PHE A 96 -8.61 -1.71 -5.22
N ARG A 97 -9.75 -1.02 -5.38
CA ARG A 97 -9.82 0.39 -5.79
C ARG A 97 -9.97 1.34 -4.61
N ARG A 98 -10.62 0.86 -3.55
CA ARG A 98 -10.96 1.65 -2.35
C ARG A 98 -9.99 1.46 -1.19
N ASN A 99 -9.19 0.39 -1.19
CA ASN A 99 -8.19 0.19 -0.15
C ASN A 99 -7.08 1.26 -0.28
N HIS A 100 -7.12 2.22 0.63
CA HIS A 100 -6.21 3.37 0.64
C HIS A 100 -4.74 2.96 0.74
N SER A 101 -4.42 2.06 1.66
CA SER A 101 -3.06 1.57 1.89
C SER A 101 -2.48 0.90 0.64
N TYR A 102 -3.30 0.14 -0.08
CA TYR A 102 -2.91 -0.52 -1.32
C TYR A 102 -2.69 0.46 -2.47
N CYS A 103 -3.55 1.46 -2.62
CA CYS A 103 -3.37 2.53 -3.61
C CYS A 103 -2.10 3.35 -3.32
N LEU A 104 -1.84 3.70 -2.05
CA LEU A 104 -0.62 4.39 -1.64
C LEU A 104 0.63 3.56 -1.91
N HIS A 105 0.58 2.25 -1.67
CA HIS A 105 1.69 1.35 -1.98
C HIS A 105 2.07 1.42 -3.47
N TYR A 106 1.10 1.30 -4.38
CA TYR A 106 1.38 1.43 -5.82
C TYR A 106 1.88 2.81 -6.23
N TYR A 107 1.36 3.86 -5.61
CA TYR A 107 1.88 5.21 -5.83
C TYR A 107 3.36 5.32 -5.42
N GLY A 108 3.73 4.72 -4.28
CA GLY A 108 5.12 4.61 -3.83
C GLY A 108 6.00 3.85 -4.82
N LEU A 109 5.53 2.71 -5.35
CA LEU A 109 6.26 1.94 -6.37
C LEU A 109 6.48 2.77 -7.65
N LYS A 110 5.49 3.55 -8.08
CA LYS A 110 5.60 4.46 -9.23
C LYS A 110 6.69 5.51 -9.00
N ILE A 111 6.73 6.13 -7.82
CA ILE A 111 7.77 7.12 -7.47
C ILE A 111 9.15 6.47 -7.47
N LYS A 112 9.32 5.30 -6.83
CA LYS A 112 10.58 4.57 -6.81
C LYS A 112 11.09 4.27 -8.22
N LYS A 113 10.20 3.83 -9.11
CA LYS A 113 10.54 3.57 -10.52
C LYS A 113 11.00 4.86 -11.23
N ALA A 114 10.28 5.96 -11.06
CA ALA A 114 10.63 7.24 -11.66
C ALA A 114 12.00 7.75 -11.16
N LEU A 115 12.26 7.65 -9.85
CA LEU A 115 13.56 8.00 -9.25
C LEU A 115 14.69 7.14 -9.83
N ARG A 116 14.51 5.82 -9.92
CA ARG A 116 15.52 4.92 -10.49
C ARG A 116 15.88 5.30 -11.93
N ILE A 117 14.88 5.62 -12.76
CA ILE A 117 15.09 6.07 -14.13
C ILE A 117 15.80 7.43 -14.16
N GLY A 118 15.39 8.37 -13.31
CA GLY A 118 16.01 9.70 -13.20
C GLY A 118 17.48 9.63 -12.80
N ILE A 119 17.80 8.82 -11.78
CA ILE A 119 19.18 8.56 -11.33
C ILE A 119 20.00 7.94 -12.46
N TYR A 120 19.48 6.91 -13.13
CA TYR A 120 20.18 6.28 -14.24
C TYR A 120 20.50 7.28 -15.37
N ASN A 121 19.50 8.07 -15.79
CA ASN A 121 19.69 9.06 -16.84
C ASN A 121 20.71 10.14 -16.45
N LEU A 122 20.67 10.62 -15.20
CA LEU A 122 21.63 11.59 -14.66
C LEU A 122 23.06 11.02 -14.64
N LEU A 123 23.22 9.78 -14.19
CA LEU A 123 24.52 9.12 -14.14
C LEU A 123 25.08 8.86 -15.54
N LYS A 124 24.20 8.47 -16.48
CA LYS A 124 24.55 8.26 -17.89
C LYS A 124 25.02 9.54 -18.56
N THR A 125 24.37 10.68 -18.32
CA THR A 125 24.77 11.97 -18.91
C THR A 125 26.01 12.56 -18.23
N SER A 126 26.12 12.44 -16.90
CA SER A 126 27.21 13.03 -16.12
C SER A 126 28.55 12.33 -16.30
N ARG A 127 28.59 11.01 -16.55
CA ARG A 127 29.84 10.23 -16.65
C ARG A 127 30.41 10.12 -18.08
N GLY A 128 29.81 10.81 -19.05
CA GLY A 128 30.09 10.58 -20.46
C GLY A 128 29.58 9.19 -20.89
N ASN A 129 29.38 9.01 -22.19
CA ASN A 129 28.65 7.90 -22.79
C ASN A 129 29.40 6.54 -22.73
N VAL A 130 29.84 6.11 -21.54
CA VAL A 130 30.32 4.75 -21.31
C VAL A 130 29.08 3.91 -21.06
N GLY A 131 28.73 3.05 -22.01
CA GLY A 131 27.54 2.19 -21.97
C GLY A 131 27.56 1.19 -20.82
N LYS A 132 27.43 1.67 -19.58
CA LYS A 132 27.37 0.86 -18.39
C LYS A 132 25.94 0.51 -18.04
N THR A 133 25.71 -0.74 -17.70
CA THR A 133 24.41 -1.24 -17.29
C THR A 133 24.12 -0.90 -15.83
N VAL A 134 22.85 -0.87 -15.43
CA VAL A 134 22.41 -0.46 -14.07
C VAL A 134 23.07 -1.30 -12.96
N ALA A 135 23.46 -2.55 -13.25
CA ALA A 135 24.16 -3.42 -12.31
C ALA A 135 25.58 -2.92 -12.00
N GLU A 136 26.32 -2.41 -12.98
CA GLU A 136 27.72 -1.97 -12.85
C GLU A 136 27.89 -0.63 -12.13
N ILE A 137 26.80 0.05 -11.78
CA ILE A 137 26.83 1.34 -11.07
C ILE A 137 26.43 1.19 -9.59
N LEU A 138 25.90 0.03 -9.20
CA LEU A 138 25.34 -0.20 -7.86
C LEU A 138 26.18 -1.19 -7.00
N GLU A 139 27.32 -1.68 -7.50
CA GLU A 139 28.45 -2.19 -6.70
C GLU A 139 29.37 -1.02 -6.30
#